data_AF-A0A520G2H5-F1
#
_entry.id   AF-A0A520G2H5-F1
#
_cell.length_a   1.000
_cell.length_b   1.000
_cell.length_c   1.000
_cell.angle_alpha   90.00
_cell.angle_beta   90.00
_cell.angle_gamma   90.00
#
_symmetry.space_group_name_H-M   'P 1'
#
loop_
_entity.id
_entity.type
_entity.pdbx_description
1 polymer ?
#
loop_
_entity_poly.entity_id
_entity_poly.type
_entity_poly.pdbx_seq_one_letter_code
_entity_poly.pdbx_strand_id
1 'polypeptide(L)'
;GRMRAIAVTTQERTQLFAELPPVADTPELKGFDITSWNGVFAPAGTPKEIVVTLNRALSQMANSASFRERTSKLGFDAFGSTPEEMGAFTVSELAKWKKLIQAAGIQPE
;
A
#
# COMPACT_ATOMS: atom_id res chain seq x y z
N GLY A 1 -27.42 1.13 8.83
CA GLY A 1 -25.96 0.90 8.80
C GLY A 1 -25.55 0.18 10.06
N ARG A 2 -24.66 -0.83 9.96
CA ARG A 2 -24.12 -1.57 11.12
C ARG A 2 -22.72 -1.11 11.55
N MET A 3 -22.12 -0.20 10.79
CA MET A 3 -20.79 0.37 11.05
C MET A 3 -20.79 1.86 10.74
N ARG A 4 -19.89 2.60 11.41
CA ARG A 4 -19.60 4.02 11.19
C ARG A 4 -18.08 4.17 11.00
N ALA A 5 -17.64 4.58 9.81
CA ALA A 5 -16.26 4.96 9.58
C ALA A 5 -15.98 6.31 10.28
N ILE A 6 -14.78 6.46 10.85
CA ILE A 6 -14.41 7.66 11.64
C ILE A 6 -13.14 8.36 11.15
N ALA A 7 -12.23 7.62 10.51
CA ALA A 7 -10.95 8.13 10.00
C ALA A 7 -10.34 7.13 9.00
N VAL A 8 -9.38 7.58 8.21
CA VAL A 8 -8.47 6.73 7.40
C VAL A 8 -7.10 6.62 8.07
N THR A 9 -6.42 5.49 7.90
CA THR A 9 -5.09 5.23 8.50
C THR A 9 -3.92 5.67 7.62
N THR A 10 -4.21 6.14 6.40
CA THR A 10 -3.25 6.75 5.49
C THR A 10 -2.79 8.10 6.05
N GLN A 11 -1.57 8.51 5.69
CA GLN A 11 -1.02 9.81 6.09
C GLN A 11 -1.90 11.00 5.64
N GLU A 12 -2.54 10.86 4.48
CA GLU A 12 -3.36 11.89 3.84
C GLU A 12 -4.76 11.34 3.49
N ARG A 13 -5.70 12.23 3.16
CA ARG A 13 -7.04 11.83 2.69
C ARG A 13 -6.91 11.06 1.39
N THR A 14 -7.63 9.95 1.28
CA THR A 14 -7.68 9.17 0.04
C THR A 14 -8.82 9.68 -0.84
N GLN A 15 -8.71 9.53 -2.16
CA GLN A 15 -9.83 9.83 -3.06
C GLN A 15 -11.04 8.91 -2.84
N LEU A 16 -10.79 7.71 -2.29
CA LEU A 16 -11.82 6.72 -1.98
C LEU A 16 -12.71 7.16 -0.80
N PHE A 17 -12.16 7.93 0.14
CA PHE A 17 -12.84 8.38 1.36
C PHE A 17 -12.46 9.83 1.70
N ALA A 18 -12.72 10.75 0.77
CA ALA A 18 -12.28 12.14 0.88
C ALA A 18 -12.90 12.89 2.08
N GLU A 19 -14.05 12.43 2.57
CA GLU A 19 -14.77 12.97 3.72
C GLU A 19 -14.18 12.53 5.07
N LEU A 20 -13.38 11.46 5.11
CA LEU A 20 -12.81 10.94 6.34
C LEU A 20 -11.46 11.60 6.63
N PRO A 21 -11.22 12.10 7.86
CA PRO A 21 -9.92 12.64 8.22
C PRO A 21 -8.87 11.52 8.36
N PRO A 22 -7.59 11.79 8.05
CA PRO A 22 -6.48 10.95 8.48
C PRO A 22 -6.42 10.84 10.01
N VAL A 23 -6.02 9.68 10.53
CA VAL A 23 -5.71 9.52 11.97
C VAL A 23 -4.62 10.52 12.39
N ALA A 24 -3.68 10.82 11.50
CA ALA A 24 -2.61 11.79 11.70
C ALA A 24 -3.07 13.24 11.96
N ASP A 25 -4.32 13.59 11.63
CA ASP A 25 -4.91 14.90 11.98
C ASP A 25 -5.10 15.06 13.50
N THR A 26 -5.07 13.96 14.27
CA THR A 26 -5.13 13.97 15.74
C THR A 26 -3.78 14.41 16.33
N PRO A 27 -3.71 15.45 17.18
CA PRO A 27 -2.43 16.01 17.66
C PRO A 27 -1.47 15.00 18.30
N GLU A 28 -1.99 14.04 19.06
CA GLU A 28 -1.21 13.01 19.75
C GLU A 28 -0.74 11.88 18.81
N LEU A 29 -1.32 11.80 17.60
CA LEU A 29 -1.06 10.75 16.61
C LEU A 29 -0.39 11.31 15.35
N LYS A 30 0.26 12.47 15.46
CA LYS A 30 1.04 13.04 14.34
C LYS A 30 2.06 12.02 13.82
N GLY A 31 2.09 11.88 12.49
CA GLY A 31 2.95 10.89 11.81
C GLY A 31 2.37 9.48 11.76
N PHE A 32 1.13 9.26 12.20
CA PHE A 32 0.43 7.99 12.01
C PHE A 32 0.22 7.74 10.51
N ASP A 33 0.82 6.66 10.02
CA ASP A 33 0.61 6.18 8.67
C ASP A 33 0.76 4.65 8.69
N ILE A 34 -0.37 3.95 8.63
CA ILE A 34 -0.42 2.50 8.51
C ILE A 34 -1.33 2.19 7.33
N THR A 35 -0.69 1.95 6.19
CA THR A 35 -1.37 1.68 4.93
C THR A 35 -1.07 0.25 4.52
N SER A 36 -2.12 -0.54 4.27
CA SER A 36 -1.98 -1.86 3.67
C SER A 36 -1.71 -1.72 2.18
N TRP A 37 -0.79 -2.54 1.66
CA TRP A 37 -0.40 -2.52 0.26
C TRP A 37 -0.27 -3.94 -0.28
N ASN A 38 -0.39 -4.06 -1.59
CA ASN A 38 -0.19 -5.32 -2.31
C ASN A 38 0.93 -5.14 -3.33
N GLY A 39 1.73 -6.18 -3.52
CA GLY A 39 2.82 -6.21 -4.48
C GLY A 39 2.90 -7.56 -5.17
N VAL A 40 3.47 -7.59 -6.37
CA VAL A 40 3.74 -8.83 -7.10
C VAL A 40 5.24 -9.10 -7.07
N PHE A 41 5.61 -10.30 -6.62
CA PHE A 41 7.00 -10.73 -6.51
C PHE A 41 7.24 -11.97 -7.37
N ALA A 42 8.45 -12.09 -7.91
CA ALA A 42 8.92 -13.28 -8.62
C ALA A 42 10.01 -13.99 -7.79
N PRO A 43 10.27 -15.29 -8.02
CA PRO A 43 11.34 -16.01 -7.34
C PRO A 43 12.71 -15.32 -7.45
N ALA A 44 13.54 -15.48 -6.43
CA ALA A 44 14.91 -15.00 -6.46
C ALA A 44 15.68 -15.60 -7.66
N GLY A 45 16.44 -14.77 -8.36
CA GLY A 45 17.17 -15.17 -9.56
C GLY A 45 16.34 -15.20 -10.85
N THR A 46 15.07 -14.75 -10.83
CA THR A 46 14.30 -14.58 -12.07
C THR A 46 15.03 -13.62 -13.03
N PRO A 47 15.27 -14.00 -14.30
CA PRO A 47 15.92 -13.15 -15.29
C PRO A 47 15.29 -11.76 -15.40
N LYS A 48 16.12 -10.72 -15.52
CA LYS A 48 15.68 -9.32 -15.52
C LYS A 48 14.67 -9.04 -16.63
N GLU A 49 14.85 -9.66 -17.78
CA GLU A 49 14.02 -9.51 -18.97
C GLU A 49 12.59 -10.00 -18.71
N ILE A 50 12.44 -11.08 -17.94
CA ILE A 50 11.14 -11.61 -17.52
C ILE A 50 10.48 -10.64 -16.54
N VAL A 51 11.23 -10.15 -15.55
CA VAL A 51 10.72 -9.17 -14.56
C VAL A 51 10.24 -7.91 -15.26
N VAL A 52 11.01 -7.36 -16.19
CA VAL A 52 10.66 -6.17 -16.98
C VAL A 52 9.40 -6.41 -17.83
N THR A 53 9.29 -7.59 -18.44
CA THR A 53 8.11 -7.94 -19.25
C THR A 53 6.85 -8.01 -18.41
N LEU A 54 6.91 -8.68 -17.25
CA LEU A 54 5.79 -8.77 -16.31
C LEU A 54 5.42 -7.40 -15.73
N ASN A 55 6.40 -6.61 -15.31
CA ASN A 55 6.18 -5.27 -14.77
C ASN A 55 5.46 -4.37 -15.77
N ARG A 56 5.83 -4.43 -17.05
CA ARG A 56 5.17 -3.65 -18.11
C ARG A 56 3.69 -4.02 -18.24
N ALA A 57 3.37 -5.32 -18.29
CA ALA A 57 2.00 -5.79 -18.39
C ALA A 57 1.16 -5.40 -17.16
N LEU A 58 1.72 -5.58 -15.96
CA LEU A 58 1.07 -5.23 -14.69
C LEU A 58 0.83 -3.72 -14.56
N SER A 59 1.81 -2.90 -14.96
CA SER A 59 1.69 -1.44 -14.92
C SER A 59 0.63 -0.94 -15.91
N GLN A 60 0.55 -1.54 -17.10
CA GLN A 60 -0.52 -1.23 -18.06
C GLN A 60 -1.90 -1.60 -17.49
N MET A 61 -2.02 -2.76 -16.85
CA MET A 61 -3.27 -3.18 -16.20
C MET A 61 -3.65 -2.22 -15.05
N ALA A 62 -2.72 -1.91 -14.15
CA ALA A 62 -2.95 -1.02 -13.01
C ALA A 62 -3.36 0.41 -13.42
N ASN A 63 -2.90 0.85 -14.59
CA ASN A 63 -3.26 2.16 -15.15
C ASN A 63 -4.53 2.13 -16.01
N SER A 64 -5.13 0.96 -16.26
CA SER A 64 -6.37 0.88 -17.02
C SER A 64 -7.58 1.33 -16.20
N ALA A 65 -8.49 2.09 -16.81
CA ALA A 65 -9.68 2.62 -16.13
C ALA A 65 -10.56 1.50 -15.56
N SER A 66 -10.74 0.41 -16.30
CA SER A 66 -11.57 -0.72 -15.89
C SER A 66 -11.01 -1.45 -14.67
N PHE A 67 -9.68 -1.57 -14.56
CA PHE A 67 -9.05 -2.17 -13.39
C PHE A 67 -9.18 -1.25 -12.17
N ARG A 68 -8.83 0.05 -12.33
CA ARG A 68 -8.95 1.04 -11.26
C ARG A 68 -10.36 1.16 -10.71
N GLU A 69 -11.38 1.14 -11.58
CA GLU A 69 -12.79 1.17 -11.16
C GLU A 69 -13.19 -0.08 -10.35
N ARG A 70 -12.68 -1.26 -10.73
CA ARG A 70 -12.96 -2.50 -10.01
C ARG A 70 -12.26 -2.52 -8.65
N THR A 71 -11.00 -2.11 -8.58
CA THR A 71 -10.24 -2.11 -7.33
C THR A 71 -10.70 -1.01 -6.38
N SER A 72 -11.13 0.15 -6.87
CA SER A 72 -11.65 1.23 -6.03
C SER A 72 -12.93 0.82 -5.30
N LYS A 73 -13.81 0.05 -5.96
CA LYS A 73 -15.00 -0.56 -5.33
C LYS A 73 -14.66 -1.54 -4.21
N LEU A 74 -13.44 -2.07 -4.19
CA LEU A 74 -12.90 -2.95 -3.15
C LEU A 74 -12.06 -2.18 -2.11
N GLY A 75 -11.95 -0.85 -2.22
CA GLY A 75 -11.17 -0.02 -1.30
C GLY A 75 -9.67 0.08 -1.63
N PHE A 76 -9.25 -0.30 -2.86
CA PHE A 76 -7.86 -0.21 -3.30
C PHE A 76 -7.66 0.89 -4.34
N ASP A 77 -6.61 1.68 -4.16
CA ASP A 77 -6.09 2.59 -5.18
C ASP A 77 -4.95 1.90 -5.95
N ALA A 78 -5.21 1.59 -7.23
CA ALA A 78 -4.27 0.84 -8.06
C ALA A 78 -3.33 1.79 -8.81
N PHE A 79 -2.03 1.56 -8.63
CA PHE A 79 -0.97 2.29 -9.32
C PHE A 79 0.10 1.32 -9.85
N GLY A 80 0.85 1.76 -10.86
CA GLY A 80 2.04 1.08 -11.34
C GLY A 80 3.31 1.66 -10.73
N SER A 81 4.37 0.86 -10.66
CA SER A 81 5.71 1.27 -10.25
C SER A 81 6.75 0.53 -11.10
N THR A 82 8.03 0.89 -10.96
CA THR A 82 9.16 0.11 -11.48
C THR A 82 9.56 -1.02 -10.52
N PRO A 83 10.24 -2.08 -11.01
CA PRO A 83 10.78 -3.12 -10.13
C PRO A 83 11.71 -2.57 -9.03
N GLU A 84 12.51 -1.56 -9.37
CA GLU A 84 13.44 -0.89 -8.46
C GLU A 84 12.70 -0.10 -7.37
N GLU A 85 11.67 0.67 -7.73
CA GLU A 85 10.82 1.39 -6.77
C GLU A 85 10.09 0.43 -5.83
N MET A 86 9.54 -0.67 -6.37
CA MET A 86 8.87 -1.70 -5.57
C MET A 86 9.85 -2.36 -4.58
N GLY A 87 11.09 -2.63 -5.04
CA GLY A 87 12.15 -3.15 -4.18
C GLY A 87 12.51 -2.20 -3.05
N ALA A 88 12.72 -0.91 -3.36
CA ALA A 88 13.03 0.12 -2.37
C ALA A 88 11.90 0.29 -1.34
N PHE A 89 10.65 0.33 -1.82
CA PHE A 89 9.47 0.42 -0.97
C PHE A 89 9.33 -0.78 -0.02
N THR A 90 9.57 -1.99 -0.53
CA THR A 90 9.53 -3.21 0.30
C THR A 90 10.57 -3.16 1.42
N VAL A 91 11.78 -2.67 1.14
CA VAL A 91 12.84 -2.51 2.16
C VAL A 91 12.45 -1.46 3.20
N SER A 92 11.88 -0.32 2.78
CA SER A 92 11.44 0.71 3.73
C SER A 92 10.29 0.24 4.61
N GLU A 93 9.32 -0.49 4.03
CA GLU A 93 8.18 -1.04 4.77
C GLU A 93 8.64 -2.10 5.76
N LEU A 94 9.54 -2.99 5.36
CA LEU A 94 10.13 -3.97 6.28
C LEU A 94 10.82 -3.29 7.46
N ALA A 95 11.58 -2.22 7.22
CA ALA A 95 12.24 -1.45 8.27
C ALA A 95 11.24 -0.74 9.20
N LYS A 96 10.17 -0.16 8.65
CA LYS A 96 9.08 0.49 9.39
C LYS A 96 8.36 -0.53 10.29
N TRP A 97 7.89 -1.63 9.71
CA TRP A 97 7.15 -2.66 10.44
C TRP A 97 7.99 -3.34 11.51
N LYS A 98 9.28 -3.61 11.25
CA LYS A 98 10.19 -4.14 12.28
C LYS A 98 10.24 -3.25 13.51
N LYS A 99 10.37 -1.93 13.35
CA LYS A 99 10.37 -0.96 14.47
C LYS A 99 9.04 -0.96 15.21
N LEU A 100 7.92 -0.96 14.49
CA LEU A 100 6.59 -0.95 15.09
C LEU A 100 6.28 -2.22 15.89
N ILE A 101 6.58 -3.39 15.33
CA ILE A 101 6.41 -4.69 16.01
C ILE A 101 7.20 -4.73 17.31
N GLN A 102 8.48 -4.31 17.27
CA GLN A 102 9.33 -4.26 18.46
C GLN A 102 8.80 -3.28 19.51
N ALA A 103 8.40 -2.08 19.11
CA ALA A 103 7.83 -1.08 20.02
C ALA A 103 6.51 -1.53 20.65
N ALA A 104 5.70 -2.30 19.92
CA ALA A 104 4.42 -2.84 20.39
C ALA A 104 4.57 -4.13 21.21
N GLY A 105 5.77 -4.70 21.31
CA GLY A 105 6.02 -5.96 22.04
C GLY A 105 5.35 -7.18 21.40
N ILE A 106 5.01 -7.12 20.12
CA ILE A 106 4.32 -8.20 19.39
C ILE A 106 5.30 -9.35 19.14
N GLN A 107 4.88 -10.59 19.42
CA GLN A 107 5.62 -11.82 19.15
C GLN A 107 4.91 -12.65 18.06
N PRO A 108 5.66 -13.48 17.31
CA PRO A 108 5.05 -14.53 16.51
C PRO A 108 4.14 -15.43 17.38
N GLU A 109 3.04 -15.88 16.80
CA GLU A 109 2.10 -16.83 17.41
C GLU A 109 2.72 -18.22 17.64
#